data_AF-A0AAN7RC09-F1
#
_entry.id   AF-A0AAN7RC09-F1
#
_cell.length_a   1.000
_cell.length_b   1.000
_cell.length_c   1.000
_cell.angle_alpha   90.00
_cell.angle_beta   90.00
_cell.angle_gamma   90.00
#
_symmetry.space_group_name_H-M   'P 1'
#
loop_
_entity.id
_entity.type
_entity.pdbx_description
1 polymer ?
#
loop_
_entity_poly.entity_id
_entity_poly.type
_entity_poly.pdbx_seq_one_letter_code
_entity_poly.pdbx_strand_id
1 'polypeptide(L)'
;MGRMPLLLNWIIHPSIMHSTMIAFLYFLSHFFIQASANVPAIIVFGDSTVDTGNNNHISTVVKSNFLPYGRDFNGGKATGRFSNGRMPSDFISAEFGIKPEIPAYLDPAFNITDFSTGVCFASSGSGYDNATSDLLSVIPLWKQMEYYKKYQEELRAYMGRERADDVIVEALYLISLGTNDFLANYYLVRERSRDYSIEDYQNFLVGIAMSFVTELHRLGARKIAIGGLPPMGCLPLERARNLMKGSRCVDEYNRVAMEFNGKLEDMVEKLTKELGGIRLVLFNPYDALNDIIQNPEAYGFVNSVKGCCGTGFFEIGYLCNKNSPLTCPDASKFVFWDAFHLTEKTNGMVAHHIVKNYLSGFQ
;
A
#
# COMPACT_ATOMS: atom_id res chain seq x y z
N MET A 1 -21.20 -66.60 -58.93
CA MET A 1 -21.70 -65.27 -58.49
C MET A 1 -21.22 -65.08 -57.07
N GLY A 2 -20.07 -64.43 -56.82
CA GLY A 2 -19.90 -62.98 -56.52
C GLY A 2 -19.99 -62.75 -54.99
N ARG A 3 -19.17 -62.00 -54.25
CA ARG A 3 -18.04 -61.05 -54.47
C ARG A 3 -17.22 -60.98 -53.15
N MET A 4 -15.93 -60.67 -53.23
CA MET A 4 -15.03 -60.30 -52.11
C MET A 4 -15.30 -58.87 -51.58
N PRO A 5 -14.94 -58.54 -50.32
CA PRO A 5 -15.01 -57.18 -49.80
C PRO A 5 -13.78 -56.35 -50.19
N LEU A 6 -14.03 -55.10 -50.58
CA LEU A 6 -13.05 -54.09 -50.98
C LEU A 6 -12.25 -53.57 -49.76
N LEU A 7 -10.93 -53.59 -49.87
CA LEU A 7 -10.00 -52.83 -49.04
C LEU A 7 -10.06 -51.35 -49.47
N LEU A 8 -10.46 -50.46 -48.55
CA LEU A 8 -10.42 -49.01 -48.77
C LEU A 8 -9.01 -48.49 -48.42
N ASN A 9 -8.22 -48.17 -49.44
CA ASN A 9 -6.97 -47.43 -49.28
C ASN A 9 -7.28 -45.95 -49.03
N TRP A 10 -6.97 -45.46 -47.84
CA TRP A 10 -6.97 -44.01 -47.55
C TRP A 10 -5.65 -43.41 -48.05
N ILE A 11 -5.68 -42.80 -49.23
CA ILE A 11 -4.58 -41.97 -49.72
C ILE A 11 -4.68 -40.62 -49.00
N ILE A 12 -3.77 -40.38 -48.06
CA ILE A 12 -3.65 -39.09 -47.37
C ILE A 12 -2.94 -38.13 -48.33
N HIS A 13 -3.67 -37.13 -48.84
CA HIS A 13 -3.15 -36.13 -49.76
C HIS A 13 -2.11 -35.21 -49.07
N PRO A 14 -0.95 -34.91 -49.68
CA PRO A 14 0.11 -34.08 -49.09
C PRO A 14 -0.31 -32.65 -48.70
N SER A 15 -1.35 -32.14 -49.35
CA SER A 15 -1.95 -30.83 -49.09
C SER A 15 -2.72 -30.77 -47.76
N ILE A 16 -3.31 -31.88 -47.33
CA ILE A 16 -4.05 -31.97 -46.05
C ILE A 16 -3.06 -31.96 -44.88
N MET A 17 -1.91 -32.64 -45.02
CA MET A 17 -0.86 -32.64 -44.00
C MET A 17 -0.24 -31.25 -43.77
N HIS A 18 -0.06 -30.45 -44.84
CA HIS A 18 0.47 -29.09 -44.72
C HIS A 18 -0.51 -28.13 -44.01
N SER A 19 -1.81 -28.19 -44.35
CA SER A 19 -2.81 -27.36 -43.68
C SER A 19 -3.00 -27.73 -42.21
N THR A 20 -2.88 -29.02 -41.84
CA THR A 20 -2.93 -29.44 -40.43
C THR A 20 -1.69 -29.02 -39.65
N MET A 21 -0.50 -29.01 -40.28
CA MET A 21 0.74 -28.57 -39.62
C MET A 21 0.75 -27.06 -39.35
N ILE A 22 0.24 -26.25 -40.30
CA ILE A 22 0.12 -24.80 -40.13
C ILE A 22 -0.93 -24.47 -39.06
N ALA A 23 -2.05 -25.18 -39.02
CA ALA A 23 -3.05 -25.02 -37.96
C ALA A 23 -2.52 -25.42 -36.58
N PHE A 24 -1.68 -26.46 -36.49
CA PHE A 24 -1.03 -26.90 -35.25
C PHE A 24 0.06 -25.92 -34.79
N LEU A 25 0.81 -25.31 -35.73
CA LEU A 25 1.78 -24.25 -35.43
C LEU A 25 1.10 -22.93 -35.04
N TYR A 26 -0.06 -22.60 -35.63
CA TYR A 26 -0.92 -21.50 -35.19
C TYR A 26 -1.54 -21.76 -33.81
N PHE A 27 -1.91 -23.01 -33.51
CA PHE A 27 -2.37 -23.41 -32.17
C PHE A 27 -1.24 -23.34 -31.15
N LEU A 28 -0.02 -23.79 -31.49
CA LEU A 28 1.17 -23.68 -30.64
C LEU A 28 1.61 -22.22 -30.44
N SER A 29 1.45 -21.34 -31.43
CA SER A 29 1.73 -19.91 -31.27
C SER A 29 0.67 -19.16 -30.44
N HIS A 30 -0.56 -19.69 -30.35
CA HIS A 30 -1.58 -19.20 -29.40
C HIS A 30 -1.46 -19.85 -28.00
N PHE A 31 -0.64 -20.89 -27.85
CA PHE A 31 -0.25 -21.48 -26.56
C PHE A 31 1.01 -20.84 -25.95
N PHE A 32 1.67 -19.91 -26.65
CA PHE A 32 2.41 -18.84 -25.98
C PHE A 32 1.41 -17.82 -25.44
N ILE A 33 0.58 -18.28 -24.50
CA ILE A 33 -0.06 -17.40 -23.53
C ILE A 33 1.09 -16.62 -22.91
N GLN A 34 1.03 -15.28 -22.99
CA GLN A 34 1.86 -14.38 -22.21
C GLN A 34 2.13 -15.02 -20.85
N ALA A 35 3.39 -15.14 -20.46
CA ALA A 35 3.67 -15.17 -19.03
C ALA A 35 3.08 -13.86 -18.48
N SER A 36 1.82 -13.88 -18.03
CA SER A 36 1.32 -12.82 -17.17
C SER A 36 2.26 -12.87 -15.98
N ALA A 37 3.05 -11.83 -15.78
CA ALA A 37 4.05 -11.78 -14.74
C ALA A 37 3.33 -11.68 -13.39
N ASN A 38 2.78 -12.80 -12.95
CA ASN A 38 1.90 -12.88 -11.80
C ASN A 38 2.72 -12.48 -10.57
N VAL A 39 2.30 -11.43 -9.87
CA VAL A 39 2.99 -10.93 -8.68
C VAL A 39 2.93 -12.03 -7.60
N PRO A 40 4.07 -12.61 -7.18
CA PRO A 40 4.08 -13.73 -6.23
C PRO A 40 3.96 -13.28 -4.78
N ALA A 41 4.29 -12.02 -4.49
CA ALA A 41 4.23 -11.47 -3.15
C ALA A 41 4.00 -9.95 -3.14
N ILE A 42 3.35 -9.46 -2.09
CA ILE A 42 3.26 -8.03 -1.76
C ILE A 42 4.16 -7.71 -0.57
N ILE A 43 5.12 -6.81 -0.76
CA ILE A 43 6.07 -6.39 0.27
C ILE A 43 5.79 -4.93 0.62
N VAL A 44 5.50 -4.63 1.89
CA VAL A 44 4.95 -3.33 2.30
C VAL A 44 5.88 -2.61 3.26
N PHE A 45 6.15 -1.34 2.99
CA PHE A 45 6.86 -0.39 3.84
C PHE A 45 5.97 0.82 4.07
N GLY A 46 6.08 1.45 5.24
CA GLY A 46 5.26 2.62 5.48
C GLY A 46 5.03 3.03 6.92
N ASP A 47 3.94 3.78 7.07
CA ASP A 47 3.41 4.25 8.33
C ASP A 47 2.07 3.58 8.71
N SER A 48 1.26 4.26 9.52
CA SER A 48 -0.02 3.78 10.02
C SER A 48 -1.07 3.54 8.92
N THR A 49 -0.87 4.10 7.72
CA THR A 49 -1.76 3.90 6.58
C THR A 49 -1.65 2.50 5.97
N VAL A 50 -0.60 1.74 6.31
CA VAL A 50 -0.38 0.38 5.82
C VAL A 50 0.17 -0.59 6.89
N ASP A 51 0.43 -0.12 8.12
CA ASP A 51 0.82 -0.96 9.26
C ASP A 51 -0.29 -1.96 9.62
N THR A 52 0.12 -3.22 9.77
CA THR A 52 -0.77 -4.35 10.04
C THR A 52 -0.64 -4.88 11.47
N GLY A 53 0.27 -4.28 12.27
CA GLY A 53 0.46 -4.63 13.68
C GLY A 53 1.90 -4.60 14.20
N ASN A 54 2.90 -4.10 13.45
CA ASN A 54 4.30 -4.15 13.90
C ASN A 54 4.49 -3.36 15.21
N ASN A 55 3.78 -2.25 15.39
CA ASN A 55 3.86 -1.44 16.60
C ASN A 55 3.44 -2.18 17.87
N ASN A 56 2.70 -3.30 17.78
CA ASN A 56 2.33 -4.09 18.95
C ASN A 56 3.56 -4.66 19.67
N HIS A 57 4.63 -4.90 18.92
CA HIS A 57 5.82 -5.63 19.34
C HIS A 57 6.98 -4.72 19.74
N ILE A 58 6.74 -3.41 19.82
CA ILE A 58 7.71 -2.42 20.30
C ILE A 58 7.13 -1.57 21.44
N SER A 59 8.00 -0.87 22.16
CA SER A 59 7.62 0.04 23.24
C SER A 59 7.27 1.42 22.70
N THR A 60 6.01 1.60 22.27
CA THR A 60 5.48 2.88 21.79
C THR A 60 4.04 3.08 22.27
N VAL A 61 3.58 4.34 22.29
CA VAL A 61 2.17 4.69 22.50
C VAL A 61 1.34 4.62 21.22
N VAL A 62 1.97 4.52 20.05
CA VAL A 62 1.28 4.48 18.75
C VAL A 62 0.77 3.07 18.49
N LYS A 63 -0.32 2.70 19.17
CA LYS A 63 -0.95 1.38 19.08
C LYS A 63 -2.45 1.49 18.83
N SER A 64 -2.98 0.49 18.15
CA SER A 64 -4.40 0.31 17.82
C SER A 64 -4.82 -1.17 17.95
N ASN A 65 -4.15 -1.92 18.83
CA ASN A 65 -4.44 -3.33 19.13
C ASN A 65 -5.51 -3.51 20.21
N PHE A 66 -6.48 -2.60 20.25
CA PHE A 66 -7.59 -2.60 21.19
C PHE A 66 -8.85 -2.06 20.51
N LEU A 67 -10.01 -2.46 21.03
CA LEU A 67 -11.30 -1.96 20.53
C LEU A 67 -11.40 -0.43 20.67
N PRO A 68 -12.02 0.26 19.69
CA PRO A 68 -12.86 -0.30 18.63
C PRO A 68 -12.11 -0.60 17.32
N TYR A 69 -10.78 -0.43 17.27
CA TYR A 69 -10.00 -0.78 16.07
C TYR A 69 -10.19 -2.26 15.73
N GLY A 70 -10.24 -2.56 14.43
CA GLY A 70 -10.47 -3.91 13.93
C GLY A 70 -11.88 -4.49 14.21
N ARG A 71 -12.87 -3.70 14.64
CA ARG A 71 -14.23 -4.22 14.89
C ARG A 71 -14.91 -4.84 13.67
N ASP A 72 -14.56 -4.40 12.48
CA ASP A 72 -15.06 -4.90 11.19
C ASP A 72 -14.02 -5.84 10.53
N PHE A 73 -12.81 -5.92 11.10
CA PHE A 73 -11.80 -6.91 10.73
C PHE A 73 -12.17 -8.30 11.24
N ASN A 74 -11.84 -9.35 10.49
CA ASN A 74 -12.16 -10.76 10.78
C ASN A 74 -12.29 -11.12 12.28
N GLY A 75 -13.52 -11.41 12.71
CA GLY A 75 -13.85 -11.77 14.09
C GLY A 75 -13.84 -10.61 15.10
N GLY A 76 -13.83 -9.36 14.63
CA GLY A 76 -13.73 -8.17 15.46
C GLY A 76 -12.36 -7.98 16.11
N LYS A 77 -11.29 -8.50 15.50
CA LYS A 77 -9.96 -8.55 16.11
C LYS A 77 -9.16 -7.26 15.85
N ALA A 78 -8.77 -6.59 16.92
CA ALA A 78 -7.86 -5.46 16.87
C ALA A 78 -6.41 -5.94 16.65
N THR A 79 -5.91 -5.90 15.41
CA THR A 79 -4.56 -6.36 15.08
C THR A 79 -3.48 -5.29 15.21
N GLY A 80 -3.83 -4.03 15.51
CA GLY A 80 -2.91 -2.91 15.38
C GLY A 80 -2.97 -2.20 14.01
N ARG A 81 -3.96 -2.53 13.17
CA ARG A 81 -4.36 -1.72 12.02
C ARG A 81 -5.06 -0.47 12.52
N PHE A 82 -4.62 0.70 12.06
CA PHE A 82 -5.28 1.98 12.35
C PHE A 82 -6.54 2.18 11.50
N SER A 83 -7.47 1.24 11.57
CA SER A 83 -8.76 1.28 10.91
C SER A 83 -9.77 0.42 11.68
N ASN A 84 -11.05 0.49 11.32
CA ASN A 84 -12.04 -0.48 11.76
C ASN A 84 -11.82 -1.88 11.15
N GLY A 85 -11.05 -1.99 10.07
CA GLY A 85 -10.90 -3.22 9.31
C GLY A 85 -9.61 -3.29 8.50
N ARG A 86 -9.70 -3.81 7.27
CA ARG A 86 -8.57 -4.00 6.35
C ARG A 86 -7.92 -2.68 5.92
N MET A 87 -6.61 -2.75 5.66
CA MET A 87 -5.80 -1.65 5.13
C MET A 87 -5.76 -1.69 3.60
N PRO A 88 -5.37 -0.60 2.91
CA PRO A 88 -5.28 -0.60 1.44
C PRO A 88 -4.38 -1.72 0.89
N SER A 89 -3.30 -2.05 1.59
CA SER A 89 -2.38 -3.12 1.22
C SER A 89 -3.02 -4.51 1.24
N ASP A 90 -3.96 -4.77 2.16
CA ASP A 90 -4.75 -6.01 2.21
C ASP A 90 -5.65 -6.14 0.98
N PHE A 91 -6.33 -5.04 0.59
CA PHE A 91 -7.19 -5.00 -0.59
C PHE A 91 -6.39 -5.17 -1.89
N ILE A 92 -5.26 -4.48 -2.04
CA ILE A 92 -4.36 -4.63 -3.18
C ILE A 92 -3.93 -6.09 -3.30
N SER A 93 -3.45 -6.71 -2.21
CA SER A 93 -3.04 -8.12 -2.21
C SER A 93 -4.16 -9.08 -2.66
N ALA A 94 -5.40 -8.80 -2.26
CA ALA A 94 -6.56 -9.60 -2.68
C ALA A 94 -6.89 -9.40 -4.17
N GLU A 95 -6.81 -8.18 -4.70
CA GLU A 95 -7.06 -7.91 -6.12
C GLU A 95 -5.98 -8.50 -7.04
N PHE A 96 -4.76 -8.68 -6.54
CA PHE A 96 -3.71 -9.45 -7.20
C PHE A 96 -3.86 -10.98 -7.02
N GLY A 97 -4.89 -11.45 -6.31
CA GLY A 97 -5.16 -12.87 -6.12
C GLY A 97 -4.17 -13.59 -5.21
N ILE A 98 -3.46 -12.88 -4.34
CA ILE A 98 -2.37 -13.43 -3.51
C ILE A 98 -2.89 -13.91 -2.15
N LYS A 99 -3.27 -12.98 -1.28
CA LYS A 99 -3.85 -13.28 0.03
C LYS A 99 -4.75 -12.14 0.49
N PRO A 100 -5.78 -12.41 1.29
CA PRO A 100 -6.72 -11.37 1.75
C PRO A 100 -6.12 -10.42 2.79
N GLU A 101 -5.07 -10.84 3.51
CA GLU A 101 -4.50 -10.10 4.62
C GLU A 101 -2.98 -10.21 4.60
N ILE A 102 -2.29 -9.08 4.75
CA ILE A 102 -0.83 -9.04 4.87
C ILE A 102 -0.47 -9.09 6.36
N PRO A 103 0.40 -10.02 6.79
CA PRO A 103 0.86 -10.10 8.17
C PRO A 103 1.96 -9.07 8.48
N ALA A 104 2.00 -8.65 9.75
CA ALA A 104 3.07 -7.82 10.28
C ALA A 104 4.33 -8.68 10.50
N TYR A 105 5.50 -8.19 10.06
CA TYR A 105 6.76 -8.92 10.17
C TYR A 105 7.14 -9.29 11.62
N LEU A 106 6.82 -8.41 12.58
CA LEU A 106 7.15 -8.63 14.00
C LEU A 106 6.13 -9.47 14.77
N ASP A 107 5.01 -9.86 14.16
CA ASP A 107 3.99 -10.67 14.84
C ASP A 107 4.43 -12.14 14.93
N PRO A 108 4.67 -12.68 16.14
CA PRO A 108 5.16 -14.05 16.34
C PRO A 108 4.14 -15.12 15.96
N ALA A 109 2.89 -14.75 15.63
CA ALA A 109 1.91 -15.68 15.09
C ALA A 109 2.24 -16.12 13.65
N PHE A 110 3.13 -15.40 12.96
CA PHE A 110 3.51 -15.67 11.57
C PHE A 110 5.00 -16.04 11.45
N ASN A 111 5.34 -16.73 10.37
CA ASN A 111 6.71 -17.10 10.04
C ASN A 111 6.99 -16.94 8.54
N ILE A 112 8.19 -17.36 8.09
CA ILE A 112 8.61 -17.21 6.70
C ILE A 112 7.67 -17.86 5.68
N THR A 113 6.95 -18.91 6.06
CA THR A 113 5.93 -19.55 5.21
C THR A 113 4.82 -18.56 4.90
N ASP A 114 4.34 -17.84 5.92
CA ASP A 114 3.33 -16.79 5.76
C ASP A 114 3.90 -15.62 4.97
N PHE A 115 5.13 -15.19 5.28
CA PHE A 115 5.78 -14.04 4.64
C PHE A 115 6.18 -14.27 3.17
N SER A 116 6.22 -15.52 2.71
CA SER A 116 6.65 -15.90 1.36
C SER A 116 5.79 -15.31 0.23
N THR A 117 4.54 -14.97 0.53
CA THR A 117 3.58 -14.37 -0.41
C THR A 117 3.15 -12.97 0.01
N GLY A 118 3.68 -12.44 1.11
CA GLY A 118 3.47 -11.06 1.47
C GLY A 118 3.70 -10.78 2.94
N VAL A 119 4.28 -9.61 3.21
CA VAL A 119 4.79 -9.19 4.52
C VAL A 119 4.77 -7.67 4.63
N CYS A 120 4.46 -7.16 5.81
CA CYS A 120 4.45 -5.74 6.10
C CYS A 120 5.51 -5.36 7.14
N PHE A 121 6.39 -4.43 6.79
CA PHE A 121 7.41 -3.83 7.64
C PHE A 121 7.04 -2.43 8.15
N ALA A 122 5.89 -1.90 7.72
CA ALA A 122 5.43 -0.57 8.08
C ALA A 122 5.23 -0.41 9.59
N SER A 123 5.37 0.82 10.08
CA SER A 123 5.25 1.12 11.51
C SER A 123 4.51 2.43 11.72
N SER A 124 3.44 2.36 12.49
CA SER A 124 2.58 3.52 12.71
C SER A 124 3.33 4.69 13.34
N GLY A 125 3.16 5.89 12.79
CA GLY A 125 3.87 7.11 13.20
C GLY A 125 5.19 7.38 12.48
N SER A 126 5.66 6.44 11.65
CA SER A 126 6.91 6.63 10.91
C SER A 126 6.78 7.67 9.81
N GLY A 127 7.92 8.24 9.43
CA GLY A 127 8.09 9.12 8.28
C GLY A 127 9.34 8.74 7.49
N TYR A 128 9.64 9.51 6.44
CA TYR A 128 10.92 9.43 5.75
C TYR A 128 12.05 9.92 6.67
N ASP A 129 11.84 11.01 7.42
CA ASP A 129 12.83 11.54 8.36
C ASP A 129 12.87 10.69 9.65
N ASN A 130 14.07 10.33 10.09
CA ASN A 130 14.27 9.63 11.36
C ASN A 130 13.71 10.43 12.54
N ALA A 131 13.85 11.76 12.52
CA ALA A 131 13.33 12.60 13.60
C ALA A 131 11.82 12.47 13.76
N THR A 132 11.08 12.22 12.67
CA THR A 132 9.64 11.94 12.74
C THR A 132 9.36 10.67 13.54
N SER A 133 10.14 9.62 13.33
CA SER A 133 9.98 8.33 14.02
C SER A 133 10.43 8.42 15.49
N ASP A 134 11.42 9.26 15.78
CA ASP A 134 11.96 9.48 17.13
C ASP A 134 10.92 10.11 18.08
N LEU A 135 10.00 10.94 17.56
CA LEU A 135 8.95 11.61 18.35
C LEU A 135 8.16 10.65 19.25
N LEU A 136 7.91 9.44 18.75
CA LEU A 136 7.08 8.44 19.43
C LEU A 136 7.77 7.07 19.54
N SER A 137 9.09 7.04 19.31
CA SER A 137 9.92 5.82 19.39
C SER A 137 9.37 4.65 18.57
N VAL A 138 8.98 4.95 17.32
CA VAL A 138 8.44 3.96 16.36
C VAL A 138 9.55 3.46 15.43
N ILE A 139 9.27 2.47 14.56
CA ILE A 139 10.31 1.86 13.71
C ILE A 139 10.63 2.80 12.53
N PRO A 140 11.82 3.42 12.48
CA PRO A 140 12.18 4.32 11.39
C PRO A 140 12.39 3.57 10.07
N LEU A 141 12.32 4.29 8.95
CA LEU A 141 12.41 3.69 7.60
C LEU A 141 13.67 2.85 7.39
N TRP A 142 14.82 3.28 7.91
CA TRP A 142 16.06 2.49 7.82
C TRP A 142 15.95 1.14 8.55
N LYS A 143 15.19 1.07 9.64
CA LYS A 143 14.98 -0.17 10.39
C LYS A 143 14.01 -1.09 9.66
N GLN A 144 13.01 -0.54 8.97
CA GLN A 144 12.16 -1.32 8.06
C GLN A 144 13.01 -1.97 6.93
N MET A 145 14.01 -1.25 6.39
CA MET A 145 14.96 -1.79 5.43
C MET A 145 15.84 -2.91 6.02
N GLU A 146 16.28 -2.79 7.28
CA GLU A 146 17.02 -3.88 7.95
C GLU A 146 16.17 -5.14 8.11
N TYR A 147 14.90 -4.99 8.50
CA TYR A 147 13.98 -6.12 8.56
C TYR A 147 13.77 -6.78 7.20
N TYR A 148 13.68 -5.98 6.14
CA TYR A 148 13.61 -6.52 4.79
C TYR A 148 14.86 -7.30 4.39
N LYS A 149 16.06 -6.80 4.69
CA LYS A 149 17.32 -7.54 4.44
C LYS A 149 17.33 -8.89 5.14
N LYS A 150 16.90 -8.92 6.41
CA LYS A 150 16.76 -10.17 7.17
C LYS A 150 15.70 -11.11 6.56
N TYR A 151 14.56 -10.58 6.15
CA TYR A 151 13.54 -11.35 5.44
C TYR A 151 14.09 -12.00 4.15
N GLN A 152 14.93 -11.31 3.37
CA GLN A 152 15.54 -11.92 2.17
C GLN A 152 16.42 -13.12 2.52
N GLU A 153 17.16 -13.07 3.64
CA GLU A 153 17.95 -14.21 4.13
C GLU A 153 17.06 -15.38 4.55
N GLU A 154 16.01 -15.10 5.32
CA GLU A 154 15.03 -16.08 5.77
C GLU A 154 14.31 -16.73 4.57
N LEU A 155 13.93 -15.93 3.56
CA LEU A 155 13.26 -16.40 2.35
C LEU A 155 14.17 -17.33 1.54
N ARG A 156 15.43 -16.94 1.31
CA ARG A 156 16.43 -17.76 0.61
C ARG A 156 16.71 -19.07 1.34
N ALA A 157 16.73 -19.05 2.67
CA ALA A 157 16.90 -20.26 3.48
C ALA A 157 15.68 -21.20 3.38
N TYR A 158 14.47 -20.64 3.30
CA TYR A 158 13.22 -21.40 3.23
C TYR A 158 12.98 -22.07 1.88
N MET A 159 13.12 -21.33 0.77
CA MET A 159 12.72 -21.82 -0.57
C MET A 159 13.89 -22.03 -1.56
N GLY A 160 15.12 -21.82 -1.11
CA GLY A 160 16.31 -21.84 -1.95
C GLY A 160 16.55 -20.49 -2.64
N ARG A 161 17.83 -20.21 -2.95
CA ARG A 161 18.27 -18.90 -3.45
C ARG A 161 17.59 -18.49 -4.76
N GLU A 162 17.61 -19.37 -5.76
CA GLU A 162 17.05 -19.09 -7.09
C GLU A 162 15.57 -18.69 -7.01
N ARG A 163 14.74 -19.54 -6.40
CA ARG A 163 13.31 -19.26 -6.23
C ARG A 163 13.02 -18.03 -5.38
N ALA A 164 13.81 -17.79 -4.32
CA ALA A 164 13.64 -16.61 -3.49
C ALA A 164 14.00 -15.33 -4.24
N ASP A 165 15.07 -15.36 -5.04
CA ASP A 165 15.48 -14.22 -5.87
C ASP A 165 14.43 -13.95 -6.98
N ASP A 166 13.81 -14.98 -7.55
CA ASP A 166 12.66 -14.82 -8.47
C ASP A 166 11.47 -14.14 -7.78
N VAL A 167 11.11 -14.58 -6.56
CA VAL A 167 10.06 -13.92 -5.76
C VAL A 167 10.40 -12.47 -5.48
N ILE A 168 11.65 -12.17 -5.09
CA ILE A 168 12.11 -10.81 -4.80
C ILE A 168 12.01 -9.90 -6.04
N VAL A 169 12.39 -10.42 -7.22
CA VAL A 169 12.33 -9.68 -8.48
C VAL A 169 10.89 -9.41 -8.92
N GLU A 170 10.03 -10.42 -8.81
CA GLU A 170 8.66 -10.37 -9.32
C GLU A 170 7.64 -9.80 -8.32
N ALA A 171 7.98 -9.68 -7.04
CA ALA A 171 7.13 -9.11 -5.99
C ALA A 171 6.82 -7.63 -6.23
N LEU A 172 5.63 -7.21 -5.81
CA LEU A 172 5.22 -5.81 -5.80
C LEU A 172 5.54 -5.18 -4.44
N TYR A 173 6.28 -4.08 -4.48
CA TYR A 173 6.70 -3.33 -3.30
C TYR A 173 5.80 -2.10 -3.17
N LEU A 174 5.15 -1.94 -2.01
CA LEU A 174 4.30 -0.80 -1.70
C LEU A 174 4.99 0.07 -0.64
N ILE A 175 5.08 1.38 -0.88
CA ILE A 175 5.68 2.33 0.05
C ILE A 175 4.65 3.43 0.35
N SER A 176 4.29 3.65 1.62
CA SER A 176 3.37 4.73 2.01
C SER A 176 3.88 5.48 3.25
N LEU A 177 4.42 6.68 3.04
CA LEU A 177 5.07 7.53 4.04
C LEU A 177 4.91 9.01 3.68
N GLY A 178 5.19 9.88 4.64
CA GLY A 178 5.38 11.31 4.41
C GLY A 178 4.41 12.19 5.20
N THR A 179 3.18 11.73 5.42
CA THR A 179 2.15 12.55 6.10
C THR A 179 2.58 12.95 7.51
N ASN A 180 3.22 12.03 8.25
CA ASN A 180 3.73 12.30 9.60
C ASN A 180 4.90 13.30 9.58
N ASP A 181 5.74 13.29 8.54
CA ASP A 181 6.86 14.22 8.43
C ASP A 181 6.36 15.68 8.37
N PHE A 182 5.26 15.91 7.67
CA PHE A 182 4.66 17.24 7.60
C PHE A 182 3.80 17.56 8.82
N LEU A 183 2.78 16.73 9.11
CA LEU A 183 1.79 17.07 10.13
C LEU A 183 2.33 16.97 11.56
N ALA A 184 3.00 15.86 11.90
CA ALA A 184 3.49 15.63 13.25
C ALA A 184 4.84 16.34 13.50
N ASN A 185 5.80 16.19 12.59
CA ASN A 185 7.14 16.73 12.80
C ASN A 185 7.25 18.21 12.41
N TYR A 186 7.02 18.55 11.14
CA TYR A 186 7.24 19.91 10.63
C TYR A 186 6.25 20.95 11.21
N TYR A 187 4.94 20.68 11.19
CA TYR A 187 3.92 21.65 11.60
C TYR A 187 3.57 21.61 13.09
N LEU A 188 3.44 20.43 13.70
CA LEU A 188 3.04 20.30 15.09
C LEU A 188 4.22 20.53 16.06
N VAL A 189 5.32 19.78 15.93
CA VAL A 189 6.49 19.91 16.82
C VAL A 189 7.34 21.14 16.49
N ARG A 190 7.36 21.56 15.22
CA ARG A 190 8.00 22.78 14.71
C ARG A 190 9.52 22.84 14.84
N GLU A 191 10.19 21.79 15.29
CA GLU A 191 11.66 21.72 15.32
C GLU A 191 12.22 21.80 13.89
N ARG A 192 11.74 20.93 12.99
CA ARG A 192 12.15 20.97 11.57
C ARG A 192 11.84 22.27 10.85
N SER A 193 10.76 22.97 11.22
CA SER A 193 10.44 24.28 10.64
C SER A 193 11.40 25.41 11.04
N ARG A 194 12.29 25.17 12.02
CA ARG A 194 13.38 26.10 12.38
C ARG A 194 14.64 25.87 11.55
N ASP A 195 14.87 24.63 11.14
CA ASP A 195 16.06 24.21 10.40
C ASP A 195 15.86 24.30 8.89
N TYR A 196 14.62 24.10 8.42
CA TYR A 196 14.29 24.02 7.00
C TYR A 196 13.14 24.96 6.64
N SER A 197 13.23 25.55 5.45
CA SER A 197 12.04 26.03 4.76
C SER A 197 11.16 24.82 4.36
N ILE A 198 9.89 25.05 4.04
CA ILE A 198 9.00 23.96 3.66
C ILE A 198 9.44 23.31 2.34
N GLU A 199 10.02 24.09 1.43
CA GLU A 199 10.57 23.59 0.17
C GLU A 199 11.84 22.76 0.40
N ASP A 200 12.75 23.23 1.25
CA ASP A 200 13.97 22.48 1.59
C ASP A 200 13.65 21.17 2.29
N TYR A 201 12.65 21.18 3.18
CA TYR A 201 12.20 19.97 3.85
C TYR A 201 11.60 18.97 2.86
N GLN A 202 10.77 19.41 1.91
CA GLN A 202 10.27 18.57 0.82
C GLN A 202 11.42 17.94 0.02
N ASN A 203 12.42 18.74 -0.37
CA ASN A 203 13.59 18.24 -1.11
C ASN A 203 14.40 17.21 -0.30
N PHE A 204 14.56 17.45 1.01
CA PHE A 204 15.22 16.52 1.92
C PHE A 204 14.49 15.17 1.98
N LEU A 205 13.17 15.16 2.15
CA LEU A 205 12.37 13.95 2.19
C LEU A 205 12.40 13.19 0.84
N VAL A 206 12.33 13.89 -0.30
CA VAL A 206 12.48 13.28 -1.64
C VAL A 206 13.85 12.62 -1.79
N GLY A 207 14.93 13.24 -1.28
CA GLY A 207 16.26 12.64 -1.27
C GLY A 207 16.32 11.31 -0.50
N ILE A 208 15.62 11.23 0.64
CA ILE A 208 15.49 9.98 1.41
C ILE A 208 14.69 8.95 0.63
N ALA A 209 13.54 9.32 0.06
CA ALA A 209 12.72 8.44 -0.77
C ALA A 209 13.51 7.87 -1.96
N MET A 210 14.28 8.71 -2.65
CA MET A 210 15.13 8.32 -3.77
C MET A 210 16.19 7.30 -3.35
N SER A 211 16.83 7.54 -2.21
CA SER A 211 17.85 6.65 -1.63
C SER A 211 17.25 5.30 -1.25
N PHE A 212 16.05 5.30 -0.66
CA PHE A 212 15.35 4.10 -0.24
C PHE A 212 14.94 3.22 -1.44
N VAL A 213 14.34 3.83 -2.48
CA VAL A 213 13.98 3.11 -3.72
C VAL A 213 15.22 2.54 -4.41
N THR A 214 16.31 3.30 -4.46
CA THR A 214 17.58 2.85 -5.03
C THR A 214 18.14 1.64 -4.27
N GLU A 215 18.07 1.65 -2.94
CA GLU A 215 18.51 0.50 -2.12
C GLU A 215 17.61 -0.72 -2.32
N LEU A 216 16.28 -0.56 -2.40
CA LEU A 216 15.38 -1.67 -2.73
C LEU A 216 15.74 -2.28 -4.09
N HIS A 217 15.99 -1.45 -5.10
CA HIS A 217 16.42 -1.91 -6.43
C HIS A 217 17.74 -2.66 -6.37
N ARG A 218 18.74 -2.15 -5.63
CA ARG A 218 20.02 -2.83 -5.39
C ARG A 218 19.84 -4.19 -4.72
N LEU A 219 18.83 -4.33 -3.87
CA LEU A 219 18.47 -5.59 -3.20
C LEU A 219 17.60 -6.52 -4.06
N GLY A 220 17.29 -6.15 -5.31
CA GLY A 220 16.61 -7.01 -6.27
C GLY A 220 15.16 -6.61 -6.60
N ALA A 221 14.58 -5.63 -5.90
CA ALA A 221 13.22 -5.17 -6.21
C ALA A 221 13.16 -4.59 -7.62
N ARG A 222 12.13 -4.96 -8.40
CA ARG A 222 11.89 -4.38 -9.74
C ARG A 222 10.55 -3.69 -9.86
N LYS A 223 9.52 -4.19 -9.18
CA LYS A 223 8.16 -3.65 -9.26
C LYS A 223 7.83 -2.82 -8.02
N ILE A 224 7.99 -1.50 -8.09
CA ILE A 224 7.84 -0.61 -6.92
C ILE A 224 6.72 0.39 -7.17
N ALA A 225 5.83 0.54 -6.20
CA ALA A 225 4.80 1.55 -6.15
C ALA A 225 5.00 2.41 -4.90
N ILE A 226 5.31 3.69 -5.09
CA ILE A 226 5.47 4.67 -4.02
C ILE A 226 4.24 5.56 -3.94
N GLY A 227 3.75 5.79 -2.73
CA GLY A 227 2.54 6.56 -2.47
C GLY A 227 2.81 8.05 -2.34
N GLY A 228 2.00 8.85 -3.01
CA GLY A 228 1.87 10.28 -2.74
C GLY A 228 1.10 10.56 -1.45
N LEU A 229 1.14 11.82 -1.01
CA LEU A 229 0.39 12.33 0.12
C LEU A 229 -1.10 12.51 -0.22
N PRO A 230 -2.01 12.20 0.72
CA PRO A 230 -3.43 12.50 0.58
C PRO A 230 -3.70 14.02 0.74
N PRO A 231 -4.96 14.49 0.58
CA PRO A 231 -5.38 15.82 1.02
C PRO A 231 -5.29 15.96 2.55
N MET A 232 -4.07 16.04 3.08
CA MET A 232 -3.77 15.94 4.50
C MET A 232 -4.30 17.12 5.32
N GLY A 233 -4.56 18.27 4.68
CA GLY A 233 -5.25 19.39 5.29
C GLY A 233 -6.74 19.12 5.55
N CYS A 234 -7.32 18.10 4.91
CA CYS A 234 -8.71 17.70 5.09
C CYS A 234 -8.91 16.61 6.15
N LEU A 235 -7.84 16.11 6.79
CA LEU A 235 -7.97 15.15 7.88
C LEU A 235 -8.76 15.78 9.04
N PRO A 236 -9.62 15.00 9.75
CA PRO A 236 -10.45 15.56 10.80
C PRO A 236 -9.68 16.31 11.89
N LEU A 237 -8.49 15.82 12.28
CA LEU A 237 -7.65 16.50 13.26
C LEU A 237 -7.23 17.90 12.80
N GLU A 238 -6.82 18.06 11.54
CA GLU A 238 -6.39 19.36 11.02
C GLU A 238 -7.56 20.32 10.87
N ARG A 239 -8.74 19.82 10.51
CA ARG A 239 -9.99 20.62 10.55
C ARG A 239 -10.32 21.07 11.97
N ALA A 240 -10.15 20.18 12.94
CA ALA A 240 -10.41 20.48 14.35
C ALA A 240 -9.40 21.49 14.94
N ARG A 241 -8.18 21.55 14.40
CA ARG A 241 -7.19 22.58 14.75
C ARG A 241 -7.43 23.89 14.00
N ASN A 242 -8.19 23.86 12.90
CA ASN A 242 -8.57 25.01 12.08
C ASN A 242 -9.91 25.66 12.50
N LEU A 243 -10.29 25.59 13.78
CA LEU A 243 -11.56 26.11 14.32
C LEU A 243 -11.79 27.59 13.98
N MET A 244 -10.75 28.41 14.12
CA MET A 244 -10.84 29.86 13.83
C MET A 244 -11.10 30.18 12.35
N LYS A 245 -10.92 29.21 11.44
CA LYS A 245 -11.26 29.34 10.00
C LYS A 245 -12.47 28.50 9.59
N GLY A 246 -13.27 28.07 10.57
CA GLY A 246 -14.55 27.36 10.38
C GLY A 246 -14.41 25.86 10.14
N SER A 247 -13.33 25.23 10.62
CA SER A 247 -13.09 23.78 10.49
C SER A 247 -13.11 23.24 9.05
N ARG A 248 -12.77 24.13 8.10
CA ARG A 248 -12.48 23.76 6.71
C ARG A 248 -11.12 23.08 6.61
N CYS A 249 -10.86 22.45 5.46
CA CYS A 249 -9.52 21.94 5.18
C CYS A 249 -8.47 23.05 5.32
N VAL A 250 -7.27 22.67 5.71
CA VAL A 250 -6.12 23.58 5.74
C VAL A 250 -5.50 23.63 4.35
N ASP A 251 -5.85 24.64 3.56
CA ASP A 251 -5.41 24.79 2.15
C ASP A 251 -3.89 24.78 2.00
N GLU A 252 -3.16 25.33 2.98
CA GLU A 252 -1.69 25.31 2.99
C GLU A 252 -1.14 23.88 3.01
N TYR A 253 -1.71 23.00 3.82
CA TYR A 253 -1.24 21.61 3.94
C TYR A 253 -1.58 20.81 2.69
N ASN A 254 -2.75 21.07 2.11
CA ASN A 254 -3.14 20.47 0.82
C ASN A 254 -2.22 20.92 -0.33
N ARG A 255 -1.83 22.19 -0.35
CA ARG A 255 -0.87 22.72 -1.32
C ARG A 255 0.49 22.03 -1.19
N VAL A 256 1.01 21.89 0.02
CA VAL A 256 2.27 21.17 0.27
C VAL A 256 2.18 19.69 -0.12
N ALA A 257 1.04 19.03 0.12
CA ALA A 257 0.83 17.66 -0.33
C ALA A 257 0.95 17.55 -1.86
N MET A 258 0.32 18.45 -2.61
CA MET A 258 0.39 18.47 -4.08
C MET A 258 1.80 18.81 -4.59
N GLU A 259 2.47 19.80 -3.99
CA GLU A 259 3.85 20.18 -4.33
C GLU A 259 4.82 19.00 -4.11
N PHE A 260 4.70 18.31 -2.98
CA PHE A 260 5.53 17.14 -2.67
C PHE A 260 5.24 15.97 -3.61
N ASN A 261 3.97 15.73 -3.96
CA ASN A 261 3.60 14.70 -4.93
C ASN A 261 4.22 14.96 -6.31
N GLY A 262 4.26 16.22 -6.77
CA GLY A 262 4.95 16.59 -8.00
C GLY A 262 6.46 16.29 -7.94
N LYS A 263 7.12 16.59 -6.80
CA LYS A 263 8.53 16.25 -6.62
C LYS A 263 8.79 14.73 -6.57
N LEU A 264 7.85 13.94 -6.04
CA LEU A 264 7.92 12.48 -6.10
C LEU A 264 7.74 11.97 -7.54
N GLU A 265 6.88 12.61 -8.34
CA GLU A 265 6.69 12.27 -9.75
C GLU A 265 8.00 12.49 -10.53
N ASP A 266 8.64 13.66 -10.36
CA ASP A 266 9.96 13.95 -10.94
C ASP A 266 11.02 12.91 -10.52
N MET A 267 11.02 12.51 -9.25
CA MET A 267 11.92 11.47 -8.73
C MET A 267 11.65 10.12 -9.41
N VAL A 268 10.39 9.73 -9.57
CA VAL A 268 9.99 8.48 -10.23
C VAL A 268 10.42 8.48 -11.69
N GLU A 269 10.21 9.57 -12.42
CA GLU A 269 10.67 9.70 -13.80
C GLU A 269 12.18 9.57 -13.94
N LYS A 270 12.93 10.20 -13.03
CA LYS A 270 14.38 10.13 -12.99
C LYS A 270 14.86 8.69 -12.75
N LEU A 271 14.38 8.06 -11.67
CA LEU A 271 14.82 6.71 -11.32
C LEU A 271 14.42 5.66 -12.35
N THR A 272 13.28 5.83 -13.04
CA THR A 272 12.86 4.95 -14.14
C THR A 272 13.85 4.98 -15.31
N LYS A 273 14.50 6.12 -15.57
CA LYS A 273 15.53 6.27 -16.61
C LYS A 273 16.90 5.74 -16.16
N GLU A 274 17.22 5.86 -14.87
CA GLU A 274 18.55 5.53 -14.32
C GLU A 274 18.68 4.07 -13.87
N LEU A 275 17.60 3.45 -13.38
CA LEU A 275 17.64 2.12 -12.80
C LEU A 275 17.13 1.06 -13.79
N GLY A 276 18.07 0.31 -14.39
CA GLY A 276 17.74 -0.72 -15.36
C GLY A 276 16.75 -1.78 -14.84
N GLY A 277 15.73 -2.09 -15.64
CA GLY A 277 14.72 -3.11 -15.34
C GLY A 277 13.72 -2.73 -14.25
N ILE A 278 13.76 -1.49 -13.73
CA ILE A 278 12.76 -1.04 -12.76
C ILE A 278 11.43 -0.76 -13.47
N ARG A 279 10.36 -1.09 -12.77
CA ARG A 279 9.01 -0.58 -12.99
C ARG A 279 8.59 0.16 -11.73
N LEU A 280 8.79 1.47 -11.75
CA LEU A 280 8.50 2.36 -10.65
C LEU A 280 7.30 3.23 -11.00
N VAL A 281 6.29 3.27 -10.12
CA VAL A 281 5.13 4.13 -10.29
C VAL A 281 4.87 4.94 -9.02
N LEU A 282 4.45 6.19 -9.20
CA LEU A 282 3.80 6.97 -8.14
C LEU A 282 2.31 6.63 -8.17
N PHE A 283 1.78 6.06 -7.10
CA PHE A 283 0.33 6.03 -6.90
C PHE A 283 -0.06 7.26 -6.07
N ASN A 284 -0.91 8.12 -6.62
CA ASN A 284 -1.32 9.33 -5.95
C ASN A 284 -2.75 9.17 -5.40
N PRO A 285 -2.93 8.99 -4.07
CA PRO A 285 -4.27 8.86 -3.50
C PRO A 285 -5.00 10.21 -3.41
N TYR A 286 -4.34 11.34 -3.71
CA TYR A 286 -4.86 12.68 -3.45
C TYR A 286 -6.20 12.92 -4.14
N ASP A 287 -6.24 12.75 -5.47
CA ASP A 287 -7.43 13.09 -6.26
C ASP A 287 -8.61 12.18 -5.93
N ALA A 288 -8.35 10.87 -5.83
CA ALA A 288 -9.38 9.88 -5.49
C ALA A 288 -9.97 10.13 -4.10
N LEU A 289 -9.13 10.38 -3.09
CA LEU A 289 -9.61 10.65 -1.74
C LEU A 289 -10.26 12.04 -1.64
N ASN A 290 -9.75 13.04 -2.35
CA ASN A 290 -10.38 14.35 -2.39
C ASN A 290 -11.77 14.27 -3.02
N ASP A 291 -11.95 13.53 -4.11
CA ASP A 291 -13.26 13.33 -4.73
C ASP A 291 -14.26 12.65 -3.78
N ILE A 292 -13.81 11.62 -3.05
CA ILE A 292 -14.62 10.98 -1.99
C ILE A 292 -15.01 11.99 -0.90
N ILE A 293 -14.09 12.87 -0.49
CA ILE A 293 -14.33 13.85 0.57
C ILE A 293 -15.32 14.93 0.12
N GLN A 294 -15.19 15.42 -1.12
CA GLN A 294 -16.04 16.48 -1.67
C GLN A 294 -17.42 15.96 -2.09
N ASN A 295 -17.50 14.70 -2.54
CA ASN A 295 -18.72 14.09 -3.08
C ASN A 295 -19.15 12.82 -2.30
N PRO A 296 -19.25 12.85 -0.96
CA PRO A 296 -19.39 11.64 -0.14
C PRO A 296 -20.64 10.81 -0.46
N GLU A 297 -21.75 11.45 -0.81
CA GLU A 297 -23.01 10.78 -1.12
C GLU A 297 -22.89 9.90 -2.37
N ALA A 298 -22.09 10.31 -3.37
CA ALA A 298 -21.84 9.53 -4.58
C ALA A 298 -21.14 8.19 -4.29
N TYR A 299 -20.42 8.12 -3.17
CA TYR A 299 -19.74 6.92 -2.67
C TYR A 299 -20.50 6.25 -1.50
N GLY A 300 -21.72 6.70 -1.23
CA GLY A 300 -22.58 6.16 -0.16
C GLY A 300 -22.07 6.46 1.25
N PHE A 301 -21.32 7.54 1.44
CA PHE A 301 -20.95 8.07 2.75
C PHE A 301 -21.92 9.16 3.19
N VAL A 302 -22.16 9.23 4.50
CA VAL A 302 -22.96 10.29 5.16
C VAL A 302 -22.04 11.31 5.82
N ASN A 303 -20.79 10.94 6.13
CA ASN A 303 -19.83 11.85 6.75
C ASN A 303 -18.42 11.72 6.16
N SER A 304 -17.89 12.83 5.64
CA SER A 304 -16.51 12.99 5.18
C SER A 304 -15.71 14.03 5.95
N VAL A 305 -16.24 14.54 7.06
CA VAL A 305 -15.64 15.66 7.80
C VAL A 305 -14.98 15.20 9.09
N LYS A 306 -15.59 14.24 9.79
CA LYS A 306 -15.10 13.70 11.06
C LYS A 306 -14.97 12.19 11.01
N GLY A 307 -14.13 11.65 11.90
CA GLY A 307 -14.01 10.23 12.14
C GLY A 307 -15.28 9.60 12.71
N CYS A 308 -15.44 8.30 12.50
CA CYS A 308 -16.45 7.49 13.16
C CYS A 308 -16.19 7.36 14.68
N CYS A 309 -14.93 7.31 15.10
CA CYS A 309 -14.56 7.06 16.48
C CYS A 309 -14.67 8.31 17.36
N GLY A 310 -15.32 8.18 18.51
CA GLY A 310 -15.44 9.29 19.46
C GLY A 310 -16.25 10.47 18.90
N THR A 311 -15.80 11.69 19.21
CA THR A 311 -16.31 12.90 18.54
C THR A 311 -15.91 12.98 17.07
N GLY A 312 -14.84 12.26 16.69
CA GLY A 312 -14.31 12.15 15.34
C GLY A 312 -13.32 13.25 14.96
N PHE A 313 -12.97 14.14 15.89
CA PHE A 313 -12.15 15.32 15.60
C PHE A 313 -10.75 15.25 16.22
N PHE A 314 -10.57 14.49 17.30
CA PHE A 314 -9.28 14.42 17.99
C PHE A 314 -8.88 13.00 18.38
N GLU A 315 -9.83 12.07 18.40
CA GLU A 315 -9.62 10.70 18.83
C GLU A 315 -8.78 9.93 17.82
N ILE A 316 -7.57 9.55 18.21
CA ILE A 316 -6.63 8.69 17.49
C ILE A 316 -5.88 7.85 18.53
N GLY A 317 -5.56 6.59 18.22
CA GLY A 317 -4.88 5.69 19.14
C GLY A 317 -5.67 5.52 20.44
N TYR A 318 -5.04 5.71 21.60
CA TYR A 318 -5.72 5.54 22.90
C TYR A 318 -6.91 6.48 23.15
N LEU A 319 -7.00 7.61 22.45
CA LEU A 319 -8.18 8.48 22.53
C LEU A 319 -9.38 7.90 21.76
N CYS A 320 -9.13 7.02 20.80
CA CYS A 320 -10.13 6.19 20.14
C CYS A 320 -10.16 4.79 20.80
N ASN A 321 -10.92 4.64 21.88
CA ASN A 321 -11.01 3.38 22.63
C ASN A 321 -12.45 2.95 22.84
N LYS A 322 -12.65 1.73 23.37
CA LYS A 322 -13.97 1.11 23.54
C LYS A 322 -14.98 1.96 24.33
N ASN A 323 -14.50 2.88 25.15
CA ASN A 323 -15.33 3.77 25.97
C ASN A 323 -15.49 5.16 25.34
N SER A 324 -14.92 5.42 24.16
CA SER A 324 -15.05 6.71 23.47
C SER A 324 -16.52 6.95 23.13
N PRO A 325 -17.17 7.95 23.75
CA PRO A 325 -18.58 8.21 23.54
C PRO A 325 -18.80 8.68 22.10
N LEU A 326 -20.01 8.51 21.57
CA LEU A 326 -20.40 8.95 20.21
C LEU A 326 -19.72 8.20 19.06
N THR A 327 -18.97 7.13 19.34
CA THR A 327 -18.46 6.23 18.31
C THR A 327 -19.61 5.71 17.45
N CYS A 328 -19.49 5.87 16.13
CA CYS A 328 -20.58 5.63 15.20
C CYS A 328 -20.97 4.13 15.16
N PRO A 329 -22.28 3.80 14.97
CA PRO A 329 -22.73 2.42 14.89
C PRO A 329 -22.36 1.74 13.55
N ASP A 330 -22.20 2.50 12.47
CA ASP A 330 -21.90 1.99 11.13
C ASP A 330 -20.73 2.78 10.50
N ALA A 331 -19.54 2.17 10.50
CA ALA A 331 -18.34 2.79 9.92
C ALA A 331 -18.41 2.91 8.40
N SER A 332 -19.25 2.12 7.71
CA SER A 332 -19.38 2.17 6.25
C SER A 332 -20.02 3.47 5.75
N LYS A 333 -20.56 4.30 6.65
CA LYS A 333 -21.11 5.63 6.37
C LYS A 333 -20.10 6.76 6.58
N PHE A 334 -18.88 6.46 7.03
CA PHE A 334 -17.84 7.44 7.32
C PHE A 334 -16.63 7.23 6.41
N VAL A 335 -16.07 8.33 5.89
CA VAL A 335 -14.79 8.30 5.16
C VAL A 335 -13.64 7.97 6.10
N PHE A 336 -13.63 8.63 7.27
CA PHE A 336 -12.59 8.53 8.28
C PHE A 336 -13.01 7.61 9.43
N TRP A 337 -12.10 6.75 9.85
CA TRP A 337 -12.29 5.90 11.02
C TRP A 337 -12.10 6.68 12.31
N ASP A 338 -10.95 7.32 12.45
CA ASP A 338 -10.58 8.15 13.59
C ASP A 338 -10.23 9.55 13.08
N ALA A 339 -9.57 10.40 13.89
CA ALA A 339 -9.29 11.77 13.44
C ALA A 339 -8.18 11.90 12.37
N PHE A 340 -7.62 10.79 11.89
CA PHE A 340 -6.52 10.76 10.92
C PHE A 340 -6.67 9.68 9.85
N HIS A 341 -7.12 8.49 10.24
CA HIS A 341 -7.10 7.30 9.40
C HIS A 341 -8.45 7.02 8.73
N LEU A 342 -8.40 6.28 7.64
CA LEU A 342 -9.57 5.95 6.82
C LEU A 342 -10.32 4.72 7.37
N THR A 343 -11.62 4.65 7.08
CA THR A 343 -12.38 3.43 7.32
C THR A 343 -11.98 2.32 6.34
N GLU A 344 -12.25 1.08 6.70
CA GLU A 344 -12.06 -0.08 5.82
C GLU A 344 -12.73 0.11 4.45
N LYS A 345 -13.94 0.66 4.42
CA LYS A 345 -14.65 0.93 3.16
C LYS A 345 -13.87 1.89 2.28
N THR A 346 -13.39 3.00 2.86
CA THR A 346 -12.58 3.98 2.13
C THR A 346 -11.24 3.39 1.69
N ASN A 347 -10.58 2.60 2.55
CA ASN A 347 -9.36 1.87 2.20
C ASN A 347 -9.58 0.96 0.98
N GLY A 348 -10.69 0.23 0.94
CA GLY A 348 -11.05 -0.62 -0.20
C GLY A 348 -11.29 0.17 -1.48
N MET A 349 -12.00 1.31 -1.41
CA MET A 349 -12.22 2.18 -2.57
C MET A 349 -10.91 2.78 -3.11
N VAL A 350 -10.04 3.26 -2.22
CA VAL A 350 -8.74 3.82 -2.59
C VAL A 350 -7.84 2.73 -3.17
N ALA A 351 -7.79 1.55 -2.57
CA ALA A 351 -7.05 0.41 -3.09
C ALA A 351 -7.52 0.01 -4.50
N HIS A 352 -8.83 -0.11 -4.71
CA HIS A 352 -9.40 -0.44 -6.01
C HIS A 352 -9.03 0.60 -7.08
N HIS A 353 -9.11 1.89 -6.73
CA HIS A 353 -8.67 2.97 -7.59
C HIS A 353 -7.17 2.86 -7.93
N ILE A 354 -6.33 2.55 -6.94
CA ILE A 354 -4.88 2.38 -7.12
C ILE A 354 -4.58 1.22 -8.08
N VAL A 355 -5.19 0.05 -7.85
CA VAL A 355 -4.98 -1.14 -8.69
C VAL A 355 -5.38 -0.85 -10.13
N LYS A 356 -6.58 -0.31 -10.33
CA LYS A 356 -7.12 -0.04 -11.66
C LYS A 356 -6.28 0.94 -12.48
N ASN A 357 -5.84 2.04 -11.86
CA ASN A 357 -5.25 3.16 -12.60
C ASN A 357 -3.72 3.17 -12.61
N TYR A 358 -3.07 2.59 -11.60
CA TYR A 358 -1.61 2.69 -11.44
C TYR A 358 -0.92 1.32 -11.49
N LEU A 359 -1.59 0.27 -10.99
CA LEU A 359 -0.97 -1.05 -10.86
C LEU A 359 -1.41 -2.05 -11.93
N SER A 360 -2.30 -1.68 -12.85
CA SER A 360 -2.88 -2.59 -13.85
C SER A 360 -1.84 -3.31 -14.70
N GLY A 361 -0.77 -2.63 -15.10
CA GLY A 361 0.26 -3.32 -15.88
C GLY A 361 1.22 -4.19 -15.05
N PHE A 362 1.14 -4.19 -13.71
CA PHE A 362 1.92 -5.10 -12.87
C PHE A 362 1.29 -6.51 -12.79
N GLN A 363 0.05 -6.68 -13.29
CA GLN A 363 -0.70 -7.93 -13.30
C GLN A 363 -0.21 -8.91 -14.38
#